data_AF-A0A392P530-F1
#
_entry.id   AF-A0A392P530-F1
#
_cell.length_a   1.000
_cell.length_b   1.000
_cell.length_c   1.000
_cell.angle_alpha   90.00
_cell.angle_beta   90.00
_cell.angle_gamma   90.00
#
_symmetry.space_group_name_H-M   'P 1'
#
loop_
_entity.id
_entity.type
_entity.pdbx_description
1 polymer ?
#
loop_
_entity_poly.entity_id
_entity_poly.type
_entity_poly.pdbx_seq_one_letter_code
_entity_poly.pdbx_strand_id
1 'polypeptide(L)'
;MYLLNRFWFGSTTKATENMDSSIAQGPDHDRPALGQEFAQFGAGCFWSVELSFQRVAGVTKTEVGYSQGLLHNPSYSDVCSGTTRHSEVVRVQYDPKECSYESLLDAFWARHDPTTLNRQ
;
A
#
# COMPACT_ATOMS: atom_id res chain seq x y z
N MET A 1 46.24 23.27 -15.84
CA MET A 1 46.04 22.52 -17.09
C MET A 1 46.23 21.04 -16.75
N TYR A 2 45.10 20.31 -16.63
CA TYR A 2 44.96 18.83 -16.51
C TYR A 2 45.63 18.12 -15.31
N LEU A 3 45.06 17.13 -14.62
CA LEU A 3 43.76 16.46 -14.62
C LEU A 3 43.67 15.61 -13.33
N LEU A 4 42.46 15.54 -12.76
CA LEU A 4 42.06 14.66 -11.68
C LEU A 4 42.18 13.18 -12.06
N ASN A 5 42.51 12.31 -11.08
CA ASN A 5 41.69 11.14 -10.76
C ASN A 5 42.18 10.43 -9.48
N ARG A 6 41.55 10.77 -8.35
CA ARG A 6 41.45 9.86 -7.19
C ARG A 6 40.32 8.89 -7.50
N PHE A 7 40.67 7.66 -7.90
CA PHE A 7 39.72 6.56 -8.01
C PHE A 7 39.21 6.21 -6.61
N TRP A 8 38.08 6.80 -6.27
CA TRP A 8 37.24 6.45 -5.14
C TRP A 8 36.57 5.11 -5.46
N PHE A 9 37.12 4.01 -4.96
CA PHE A 9 36.41 2.72 -4.92
C PHE A 9 35.30 2.82 -3.86
N GLY A 10 34.17 3.38 -4.28
CA GLY A 10 32.93 3.41 -3.51
C GLY A 10 31.96 2.40 -4.12
N SER A 11 31.92 1.22 -3.52
CA SER A 11 30.77 0.31 -3.44
C SER A 11 29.54 0.71 -4.30
N THR A 12 29.39 0.06 -5.46
CA THR A 12 28.19 0.11 -6.31
C THR A 12 27.10 -0.87 -5.81
N THR A 13 26.93 -1.05 -4.49
CA THR A 13 25.93 -2.02 -4.00
C THR A 13 24.54 -1.41 -3.82
N LYS A 14 24.41 -0.08 -3.73
CA LYS A 14 23.12 0.57 -3.40
C LYS A 14 22.15 0.74 -4.58
N ALA A 15 22.64 0.66 -5.82
CA ALA A 15 21.81 0.93 -7.00
C ALA A 15 21.02 -0.30 -7.49
N THR A 16 21.45 -1.51 -7.12
CA THR A 16 20.92 -2.75 -7.69
C THR A 16 19.76 -3.38 -6.91
N GLU A 17 19.55 -2.99 -5.64
CA GLU A 17 18.43 -3.49 -4.82
C GLU A 17 17.09 -2.80 -5.15
N ASN A 18 17.12 -1.58 -5.71
CA ASN A 18 15.94 -0.73 -5.89
C ASN A 18 15.12 -1.00 -7.16
N MET A 19 15.47 -1.98 -7.99
CA MET A 19 14.75 -2.31 -9.23
C MET A 19 14.26 -3.75 -9.32
N ASP A 20 14.23 -4.48 -8.20
CA ASP A 20 13.59 -5.79 -8.20
C ASP A 20 12.08 -5.65 -7.92
N SER A 21 11.31 -5.45 -8.99
CA SER A 21 9.85 -5.39 -8.90
C SER A 21 9.23 -6.69 -8.41
N SER A 22 9.97 -7.82 -8.40
CA SER A 22 9.45 -9.10 -7.94
C SER A 22 9.05 -9.08 -6.47
N ILE A 23 9.72 -8.26 -5.65
CA ILE A 23 9.37 -8.11 -4.23
C ILE A 23 8.04 -7.36 -4.09
N ALA A 24 7.89 -6.22 -4.79
CA ALA A 24 6.66 -5.41 -4.73
C ALA A 24 5.43 -6.08 -5.37
N GLN A 25 5.67 -6.99 -6.33
CA GLN A 25 4.65 -7.80 -6.98
C GLN A 25 4.40 -9.14 -6.29
N GLY A 26 5.17 -9.45 -5.24
CA GLY A 26 4.96 -10.63 -4.42
C GLY A 26 3.65 -10.54 -3.61
N PRO A 27 3.18 -11.67 -3.06
CA PRO A 27 2.00 -11.68 -2.21
C PRO A 27 2.28 -11.04 -0.85
N ASP A 28 1.21 -10.61 -0.16
CA ASP A 28 1.31 -10.23 1.26
C ASP A 28 1.58 -11.49 2.12
N HIS A 29 2.71 -11.48 2.83
CA HIS A 29 3.14 -12.57 3.70
C HIS A 29 2.88 -12.29 5.18
N ASP A 30 2.38 -11.10 5.53
CA ASP A 30 2.02 -10.77 6.90
C ASP A 30 0.86 -11.66 7.37
N ARG A 31 0.83 -11.91 8.67
CA ARG A 31 -0.26 -12.68 9.30
C ARG A 31 -1.09 -11.76 10.17
N PRO A 32 -2.42 -11.83 10.09
CA PRO A 32 -3.27 -11.11 11.01
C PRO A 32 -3.19 -11.70 12.42
N ALA A 33 -3.74 -11.00 13.40
CA ALA A 33 -3.88 -11.52 14.75
C ALA A 33 -4.78 -12.77 14.75
N LEU A 34 -4.66 -13.60 15.80
CA LEU A 34 -5.39 -14.87 15.86
C LEU A 34 -6.91 -14.66 15.76
N GLY A 35 -7.55 -15.43 14.88
CA GLY A 35 -8.98 -15.34 14.63
C GLY A 35 -9.42 -14.11 13.82
N GLN A 36 -8.48 -13.37 13.24
CA GLN A 36 -8.76 -12.21 12.39
C GLN A 36 -8.41 -12.53 10.92
N GLU A 37 -8.97 -11.75 10.00
CA GLU A 37 -8.66 -11.80 8.57
C GLU A 37 -8.18 -10.44 8.06
N PHE A 38 -7.48 -10.45 6.93
CA PHE A 38 -7.07 -9.23 6.23
C PHE A 38 -7.95 -8.95 5.01
N ALA A 39 -8.21 -7.67 4.78
CA ALA A 39 -8.77 -7.14 3.55
C ALA A 39 -7.99 -5.89 3.11
N GLN A 40 -7.92 -5.63 1.80
CA GLN A 40 -7.30 -4.42 1.25
C GLN A 40 -8.27 -3.70 0.32
N PHE A 41 -8.40 -2.38 0.49
CA PHE A 41 -9.29 -1.54 -0.30
C PHE A 41 -8.55 -0.31 -0.84
N GLY A 42 -8.70 -0.04 -2.14
CA GLY A 42 -8.22 1.17 -2.80
C GLY A 42 -9.39 2.03 -3.27
N ALA A 43 -9.54 3.22 -2.68
CA ALA A 43 -10.71 4.09 -2.88
C ALA A 43 -10.32 5.59 -2.88
N GLY A 44 -9.20 5.94 -3.53
CA GLY A 44 -8.67 7.31 -3.54
C GLY A 44 -7.80 7.60 -2.33
N CYS A 45 -7.82 8.86 -1.84
CA CYS A 45 -6.99 9.29 -0.71
C CYS A 45 -7.26 8.43 0.53
N PHE A 46 -6.26 7.65 0.92
CA PHE A 46 -6.37 6.65 1.99
C PHE A 46 -6.75 7.20 3.37
N TRP A 47 -6.58 8.50 3.64
CA TRP A 47 -6.90 9.11 4.93
C TRP A 47 -8.39 9.05 5.23
N SER A 48 -9.21 9.37 4.24
CA SER A 48 -10.67 9.36 4.41
C SER A 48 -11.25 7.95 4.33
N VAL A 49 -10.58 7.06 3.59
CA VAL A 49 -10.96 5.66 3.46
C VAL A 49 -10.67 4.93 4.78
N GLU A 50 -9.51 5.16 5.38
CA GLU A 50 -9.12 4.60 6.68
C GLU A 50 -10.13 4.99 7.76
N LEU A 51 -10.46 6.29 7.85
CA LEU A 51 -11.46 6.80 8.80
C LEU A 51 -12.83 6.11 8.66
N SER A 52 -13.19 5.67 7.46
CA SER A 52 -14.45 4.97 7.21
C SER A 52 -14.42 3.56 7.81
N PHE A 53 -13.34 2.82 7.59
CA PHE A 53 -13.16 1.47 8.14
C PHE A 53 -12.95 1.46 9.65
N GLN A 54 -12.31 2.49 10.22
CA GLN A 54 -12.15 2.65 11.68
C GLN A 54 -13.49 2.69 12.44
N ARG A 55 -14.60 2.98 11.75
CA ARG A 55 -15.94 3.10 12.33
C ARG A 55 -16.81 1.86 12.13
N VAL A 56 -16.30 0.84 11.42
CA VAL A 56 -17.04 -0.41 11.19
C VAL A 56 -16.87 -1.31 12.40
N ALA A 57 -17.99 -1.74 13.00
CA ALA A 57 -17.96 -2.69 14.12
C ALA A 57 -17.32 -4.02 13.68
N GLY A 58 -16.48 -4.60 14.54
CA GLY A 58 -15.70 -5.80 14.25
C GLY A 58 -14.40 -5.57 13.46
N VAL A 59 -14.12 -4.33 13.01
CA VAL A 59 -12.77 -3.94 12.57
C VAL A 59 -11.89 -3.71 13.78
N THR A 60 -10.74 -4.37 13.84
CA THR A 60 -9.84 -4.36 14.99
C THR A 60 -8.55 -3.57 14.74
N LYS A 61 -8.14 -3.43 13.48
CA LYS A 61 -7.02 -2.58 13.07
C LYS A 61 -7.24 -2.03 11.67
N THR A 62 -6.84 -0.79 11.45
CA THR A 62 -6.63 -0.21 10.13
C THR A 62 -5.19 0.28 9.99
N GLU A 63 -4.66 0.21 8.79
CA GLU A 63 -3.41 0.89 8.43
C GLU A 63 -3.42 1.27 6.95
N VAL A 64 -2.77 2.38 6.63
CA VAL A 64 -2.63 2.87 5.25
C VAL A 64 -1.28 2.46 4.66
N GLY A 65 -1.24 2.27 3.35
CA GLY A 65 0.01 1.94 2.66
C GLY A 65 -0.10 1.97 1.14
N TYR A 66 0.94 1.43 0.50
CA TYR A 66 1.09 1.39 -0.94
C TYR A 66 1.21 -0.06 -1.41
N SER A 67 0.39 -0.47 -2.37
CA SER A 67 0.39 -1.85 -2.89
C SER A 67 0.22 -1.89 -4.41
N GLN A 68 0.43 -3.05 -5.01
CA GLN A 68 0.24 -3.33 -6.46
C GLN A 68 1.14 -2.52 -7.41
N GLY A 69 2.19 -1.89 -6.91
CA GLY A 69 3.18 -1.13 -7.69
C GLY A 69 4.47 -1.90 -7.95
N LEU A 70 5.44 -1.23 -8.55
CA LEU A 70 6.70 -1.84 -9.02
C LEU A 70 7.91 -1.56 -8.13
N LEU A 71 7.81 -0.57 -7.23
CA LEU A 71 8.95 -0.13 -6.42
C LEU A 71 8.90 -0.78 -5.04
N HIS A 72 9.95 -1.48 -4.64
CA HIS A 72 10.08 -1.99 -3.28
C HIS A 72 10.40 -0.83 -2.30
N ASN A 73 9.78 -0.84 -1.11
CA ASN A 73 9.92 0.19 -0.09
C ASN A 73 9.71 1.64 -0.59
N PRO A 74 8.58 1.95 -1.27
CA PRO A 74 8.34 3.30 -1.78
C PRO A 74 8.09 4.29 -0.64
N SER A 75 8.62 5.51 -0.77
CA SER A 75 8.21 6.65 0.06
C SER A 75 6.93 7.30 -0.49
N TYR A 76 6.26 8.12 0.33
CA TYR A 76 5.13 8.93 -0.14
C TYR A 76 5.52 9.80 -1.35
N SER A 77 6.70 10.44 -1.31
CA SER A 77 7.20 11.24 -2.43
C SER A 77 7.40 10.43 -3.71
N ASP A 78 7.84 9.17 -3.59
CA ASP A 78 7.97 8.30 -4.77
C ASP A 78 6.60 8.02 -5.38
N VAL A 79 5.60 7.71 -4.56
CA VAL A 79 4.23 7.45 -5.04
C VAL A 79 3.58 8.69 -5.64
N CYS A 80 3.77 9.87 -5.03
CA CYS A 80 3.28 11.14 -5.58
C CYS A 80 3.85 11.48 -6.96
N SER A 81 5.00 10.91 -7.35
CA SER A 81 5.52 11.06 -8.71
C SER A 81 4.63 10.41 -9.78
N GLY A 82 3.75 9.49 -9.39
CA GLY A 82 2.90 8.70 -10.30
C GLY A 82 3.65 7.59 -11.07
N THR A 83 4.96 7.44 -10.88
CA THR A 83 5.79 6.52 -11.66
C THR A 83 5.90 5.11 -11.07
N THR A 84 5.66 4.97 -9.77
CA THR A 84 5.82 3.69 -9.05
C THR A 84 4.69 2.69 -9.32
N ARG A 85 3.57 3.18 -9.87
CA ARG A 85 2.32 2.42 -10.12
C ARG A 85 1.68 1.82 -8.86
N HIS A 86 2.10 2.23 -7.67
CA HIS A 86 1.38 1.85 -6.45
C HIS A 86 0.01 2.53 -6.41
N SER A 87 -0.95 1.82 -5.82
CA SER A 87 -2.20 2.41 -5.35
C SER A 87 -2.10 2.72 -3.86
N GLU A 88 -2.66 3.85 -3.44
CA GLU A 88 -2.99 4.07 -2.04
C GLU A 88 -4.08 3.07 -1.62
N VAL A 89 -3.80 2.32 -0.56
CA VAL A 89 -4.72 1.30 -0.04
C VAL A 89 -4.83 1.39 1.48
N VAL A 90 -5.98 0.95 2.00
CA VAL A 90 -6.16 0.66 3.42
C VAL A 90 -6.14 -0.85 3.62
N ARG A 91 -5.26 -1.35 4.48
CA ARG A 91 -5.31 -2.72 4.97
C ARG A 91 -6.14 -2.75 6.25
N VAL A 92 -7.17 -3.58 6.23
CA VAL A 92 -8.13 -3.76 7.33
C VAL A 92 -7.90 -5.13 7.94
N GLN A 93 -7.84 -5.17 9.26
CA GLN A 93 -7.96 -6.39 10.04
C GLN A 93 -9.33 -6.41 10.71
N TYR A 94 -10.06 -7.51 10.57
CA TYR A 94 -11.41 -7.66 11.13
C TYR A 94 -11.63 -9.04 11.72
N ASP A 95 -12.55 -9.14 12.69
CA ASP A 95 -13.03 -10.40 13.22
C ASP A 95 -14.21 -10.90 12.35
N PRO A 96 -14.06 -12.01 11.61
CA PRO A 96 -15.13 -12.54 10.75
C PRO A 96 -16.37 -13.01 11.54
N LYS A 97 -16.31 -13.11 12.87
CA LYS A 97 -17.46 -13.41 13.74
C LYS A 97 -18.27 -12.17 14.09
N GLU A 98 -17.68 -10.98 13.99
CA GLU A 98 -18.33 -9.70 14.32
C GLU A 98 -18.60 -8.84 13.09
N CYS A 99 -17.79 -8.97 12.04
CA CYS A 99 -17.89 -8.23 10.78
C CYS A 99 -17.74 -9.19 9.60
N SER A 100 -18.70 -9.18 8.67
CA SER A 100 -18.56 -9.94 7.43
C SER A 100 -17.78 -9.16 6.37
N TYR A 101 -17.17 -9.86 5.42
CA TYR A 101 -16.50 -9.20 4.29
C TYR A 101 -17.48 -8.35 3.46
N GLU A 102 -18.74 -8.78 3.32
CA GLU A 102 -19.81 -8.03 2.67
C GLU A 102 -20.07 -6.69 3.37
N SER A 103 -19.99 -6.65 4.71
CA SER A 103 -20.15 -5.41 5.47
C SER A 103 -19.02 -4.41 5.17
N LEU A 104 -17.80 -4.92 4.96
CA LEU A 104 -16.66 -4.11 4.50
C LEU A 104 -16.86 -3.62 3.06
N LEU A 105 -17.40 -4.46 2.17
CA LEU A 105 -17.74 -4.06 0.81
C LEU A 105 -18.83 -2.97 0.79
N ASP A 106 -19.85 -3.07 1.63
CA ASP A 106 -20.88 -2.03 1.74
C ASP A 106 -20.27 -0.68 2.15
N ALA A 107 -19.38 -0.68 3.13
CA ALA A 107 -18.63 0.51 3.54
C ALA A 107 -17.74 1.05 2.40
N PHE A 108 -17.09 0.16 1.65
CA PHE A 108 -16.26 0.50 0.50
C PHE A 108 -17.09 1.19 -0.60
N TRP A 109 -18.19 0.58 -1.05
CA TRP A 109 -19.02 1.13 -2.12
C TRP A 109 -19.75 2.42 -1.74
N ALA A 110 -20.10 2.59 -0.46
CA ALA A 110 -20.70 3.84 0.01
C ALA A 110 -19.70 5.01 0.05
N ARG A 111 -18.39 4.73 0.00
CA ARG A 111 -17.36 5.73 0.31
C ARG A 111 -16.78 6.47 -0.90
N HIS A 112 -16.84 5.89 -2.09
CA HIS A 112 -16.13 6.38 -3.27
C HIS A 112 -16.98 6.24 -4.54
N ASP A 113 -16.60 6.91 -5.62
CA ASP A 113 -17.17 6.69 -6.96
C ASP A 113 -16.34 5.61 -7.68
N PRO A 114 -16.86 4.38 -7.82
CA PRO A 114 -16.14 3.27 -8.42
C PRO A 114 -16.10 3.33 -9.96
N THR A 115 -16.71 4.34 -10.57
CA THR A 115 -16.79 4.48 -12.04
C THR A 115 -15.71 5.40 -12.59
N THR A 116 -14.89 5.99 -11.71
CA THR A 116 -13.86 6.96 -12.09
C THR A 116 -12.48 6.33 -12.21
N LEU A 117 -11.98 6.20 -13.43
CA LEU A 117 -10.68 5.57 -13.71
C LEU A 117 -9.51 6.46 -13.26
N ASN A 118 -8.59 5.91 -12.47
CA ASN A 118 -7.35 6.55 -12.02
C ASN A 118 -7.54 7.91 -11.35
N ARG A 119 -8.70 8.14 -10.73
CA ARG A 119 -9.02 9.33 -9.95
C ARG A 119 -10.04 8.98 -8.88
N GLN A 120 -10.13 9.84 -7.88
CA GLN A 120 -11.19 9.84 -6.90
C GLN A 120 -11.41 11.26 -6.40
#